data_AF-A0A1I3KBH2-F1
#
_entry.id   AF-A0A1I3KBH2-F1
#
_cell.length_a   1.000
_cell.length_b   1.000
_cell.length_c   1.000
_cell.angle_alpha   90.00
_cell.angle_beta   90.00
_cell.angle_gamma   90.00
#
_symmetry.space_group_name_H-M   'P 1'
#
loop_
_entity.id
_entity.type
_entity.pdbx_description
1 polymer ?
#
loop_
_entity_poly.entity_id
_entity_poly.type
_entity_poly.pdbx_seq_one_letter_code
_entity_poly.pdbx_strand_id
1 'polypeptide(L)'
;MESTFNWYWLVDGLQAHGYCLQLVNTAAVTQYDGLKYSGDHHDAFHLAHLLRLGILPTGHIYPKEQRAIRDLLRRRLSLVRAASTQLISVKSQI
;
A
#
# COMPACT_ATOMS: atom_id res chain seq x y z
N MET A 1 -10.27 -8.81 -6.72
CA MET A 1 -10.04 -8.59 -5.27
C MET A 1 -8.82 -7.71 -5.13
N GLU A 2 -8.96 -6.47 -4.68
CA GLU A 2 -7.80 -5.62 -4.41
C GLU A 2 -7.13 -6.11 -3.12
N SER A 3 -5.98 -6.75 -3.24
CA SER A 3 -5.16 -7.29 -2.13
C SER A 3 -4.66 -6.25 -1.12
N THR A 4 -5.10 -5.00 -1.20
CA THR A 4 -4.63 -3.88 -0.38
C THR A 4 -5.22 -3.87 1.03
N PHE A 5 -6.30 -4.62 1.30
CA PHE A 5 -6.99 -4.55 2.60
C PHE A 5 -6.52 -5.59 3.62
N ASN A 6 -5.86 -6.67 3.20
CA ASN A 6 -5.64 -7.82 4.09
C ASN A 6 -4.22 -7.92 4.65
N TRP A 7 -3.34 -6.91 4.53
CA TRP A 7 -2.00 -6.99 5.15
C TRP A 7 -1.96 -6.44 6.58
N TYR A 8 -3.02 -5.73 7.00
CA TYR A 8 -3.08 -5.14 8.34
C TYR A 8 -3.03 -6.17 9.45
N TRP A 9 -3.66 -7.34 9.28
CA TRP A 9 -3.60 -8.39 10.31
C TRP A 9 -2.18 -8.95 10.49
N LEU A 10 -1.42 -9.06 9.40
CA LEU A 10 -0.04 -9.55 9.44
C LEU A 10 0.87 -8.53 10.14
N VAL A 11 0.70 -7.25 9.81
CA VAL A 11 1.43 -6.16 10.45
C VAL A 11 1.06 -6.05 11.92
N ASP A 12 -0.22 -6.14 12.27
CA ASP A 12 -0.65 -6.08 13.67
C ASP A 12 -0.12 -7.27 14.49
N GLY A 13 -0.13 -8.48 13.92
CA GLY A 13 0.44 -9.66 14.57
C GLY A 13 1.94 -9.53 14.80
N LEU A 14 2.69 -9.09 13.78
CA LEU A 14 4.13 -8.90 13.89
C LEU A 14 4.50 -7.74 14.84
N GLN A 15 3.73 -6.64 14.85
CA GLN A 15 3.91 -5.55 15.81
C GLN A 15 3.60 -5.99 17.25
N ALA A 16 2.57 -6.81 17.45
CA ALA A 16 2.22 -7.34 18.77
C ALA A 16 3.34 -8.23 19.35
N HIS A 17 4.12 -8.89 18.49
CA HIS A 17 5.30 -9.68 18.87
C HIS A 17 6.60 -8.85 18.95
N GLY A 18 6.55 -7.53 18.78
CA GLY A 18 7.71 -6.65 18.92
C GLY A 18 8.64 -6.58 17.70
N TYR A 19 8.21 -7.07 16.54
CA TYR A 19 9.01 -6.97 15.31
C TYR A 19 8.98 -5.55 14.74
N CYS A 20 10.16 -5.04 14.35
CA CYS A 20 10.27 -3.80 13.60
C CYS A 20 9.87 -4.05 12.14
N LEU A 21 8.71 -3.51 11.73
CA LEU A 21 8.19 -3.66 10.38
C LEU A 21 8.51 -2.46 9.52
N GLN A 22 8.96 -2.75 8.31
CA GLN A 22 9.13 -1.78 7.25
C GLN A 22 8.28 -2.21 6.06
N LEU A 23 7.32 -1.37 5.67
CA LEU A 23 6.53 -1.61 4.48
C LEU A 23 7.28 -1.00 3.30
N VAL A 24 7.77 -1.83 2.38
CA VAL A 24 8.49 -1.35 1.19
C VAL A 24 7.51 -0.68 0.23
N ASN A 25 7.85 0.52 -0.23
CA ASN A 25 7.15 1.17 -1.33
C ASN A 25 7.69 0.65 -2.66
N THR A 26 7.07 -0.41 -3.20
CA THR A 26 7.50 -1.07 -4.44
C THR A 26 7.52 -0.14 -5.66
N ALA A 27 6.71 0.94 -5.67
CA ALA A 27 6.72 1.90 -6.77
C ALA A 27 7.91 2.87 -6.72
N ALA A 28 8.51 3.08 -5.55
CA ALA A 28 9.69 3.92 -5.36
C ALA A 28 10.99 3.09 -5.35
N VAL A 29 10.90 1.76 -5.29
CA VAL A 29 12.05 0.88 -5.50
C VAL A 29 12.38 0.92 -6.99
N THR A 30 13.49 1.56 -7.33
CA THR A 30 14.02 1.54 -8.69
C THR A 30 14.43 0.11 -9.04
N GLN A 31 13.57 -0.62 -9.75
CA GLN A 31 13.99 -1.85 -10.40
C GLN A 31 15.00 -1.44 -11.48
N TYR A 32 16.23 -1.98 -11.40
CA TYR A 32 17.23 -1.73 -12.43
C TYR A 32 16.66 -2.09 -13.80
N ASP A 33 16.66 -1.11 -14.71
CA ASP A 33 15.91 -1.01 -15.96
C ASP A 33 16.37 -1.97 -17.08
N GLY A 34 16.94 -3.13 -16.73
CA GLY A 34 17.56 -4.04 -17.69
C GLY A 34 17.48 -5.54 -17.37
N LEU A 35 17.11 -5.93 -16.15
CA LEU A 35 17.01 -7.34 -15.78
C LEU A 35 15.68 -7.59 -15.07
N LYS A 36 14.71 -8.09 -15.83
CA LYS A 36 13.59 -8.84 -15.25
C LYS A 36 14.16 -10.05 -14.53
N TYR A 37 14.54 -9.88 -13.26
CA TYR A 37 14.90 -10.99 -12.40
C TYR A 37 13.62 -11.69 -11.97
N SER A 38 13.30 -12.81 -12.61
CA SER A 38 12.10 -13.61 -12.33
C SER A 38 12.16 -14.43 -11.03
N GLY A 39 13.03 -14.07 -10.08
CA GLY A 39 13.32 -14.90 -8.89
C GLY A 39 13.17 -14.14 -7.58
N ASP A 40 12.20 -14.56 -6.75
CA ASP A 40 11.89 -14.01 -5.43
C ASP A 40 13.12 -13.95 -4.49
N HIS A 41 14.05 -14.89 -4.63
CA HIS A 41 15.29 -14.89 -3.85
C HIS A 41 16.15 -13.66 -4.12
N HIS A 42 16.35 -13.29 -5.38
CA HIS A 42 17.19 -12.15 -5.73
C HIS A 42 16.55 -10.84 -5.31
N ASP A 43 15.22 -10.73 -5.42
CA ASP A 43 14.48 -9.56 -4.95
C ASP A 43 14.58 -9.41 -3.42
N ALA A 44 14.45 -10.50 -2.67
CA ALA A 44 14.64 -10.48 -1.22
C ALA A 44 16.05 -10.03 -0.82
N PHE A 45 17.10 -10.50 -1.52
CA PHE A 45 18.48 -10.04 -1.28
C PHE A 45 18.66 -8.57 -1.62
N HIS A 46 18.06 -8.09 -2.71
CA HIS A 46 18.12 -6.69 -3.11
C HIS A 46 17.46 -5.78 -2.06
N LEU A 47 16.25 -6.14 -1.62
CA LEU A 47 15.55 -5.42 -0.56
C LEU A 47 16.32 -5.44 0.76
N ALA A 48 16.92 -6.57 1.13
CA ALA A 48 17.77 -6.67 2.33
C ALA A 48 19.04 -5.79 2.20
N HIS A 49 19.60 -5.65 1.00
CA HIS A 49 20.73 -4.77 0.74
C HIS A 49 20.35 -3.30 0.89
N LEU A 50 19.22 -2.88 0.30
CA LEU A 50 18.67 -1.53 0.47
C LEU A 50 18.34 -1.21 1.94
N LEU A 51 17.79 -2.19 2.66
CA LEU A 51 17.50 -2.10 4.09
C LEU A 51 18.78 -1.88 4.90
N ARG A 52 19.82 -2.68 4.61
CA ARG A 52 21.13 -2.57 5.26
C ARG A 52 21.79 -1.21 5.03
N LEU A 53 21.62 -0.65 3.84
CA LEU A 53 22.14 0.67 3.47
C LEU A 53 21.30 1.83 4.04
N GLY A 54 20.11 1.56 4.61
CA GLY A 54 19.23 2.60 5.15
C GLY A 54 18.56 3.47 4.08
N ILE A 55 18.66 3.09 2.79
CA ILE A 55 18.08 3.82 1.65
C ILE A 55 16.78 3.19 1.14
N LEU A 56 16.28 2.16 1.83
CA LEU A 56 15.06 1.47 1.44
C LEU A 56 13.87 2.45 1.47
N PRO A 57 13.17 2.64 0.34
CA PRO A 57 12.00 3.49 0.31
C PRO A 57 10.88 2.80 1.08
N THR A 58 10.61 3.29 2.28
CA THR A 58 9.55 2.77 3.14
C THR A 58 8.29 3.62 3.01
N GLY A 59 7.15 2.94 3.00
CA GLY A 59 5.83 3.55 3.12
C GLY A 59 5.45 3.74 4.58
N HIS A 60 4.59 4.73 4.83
CA HIS A 60 4.05 4.97 6.17
C HIS A 60 3.01 3.91 6.55
N ILE A 61 3.31 3.13 7.59
CA ILE A 61 2.35 2.21 8.21
C ILE A 61 1.50 2.99 9.20
N TYR A 62 0.21 3.12 8.92
CA TYR A 62 -0.72 3.81 9.81
C TYR A 62 -0.90 3.04 11.14
N PRO A 63 -0.96 3.74 12.29
CA PRO A 63 -1.33 3.14 13.56
C PRO A 63 -2.72 2.52 13.50
N LYS A 64 -2.92 1.37 14.17
CA LYS A 64 -4.18 0.60 14.15
C LYS A 64 -5.41 1.46 14.46
N GLU A 65 -5.32 2.33 15.45
CA GLU A 65 -6.40 3.22 15.90
C GLU A 65 -6.86 4.20 14.81
N GLN A 66 -5.95 4.69 13.98
CA GLN A 66 -6.24 5.69 12.95
C GLN A 66 -6.75 5.06 11.64
N ARG A 67 -6.54 3.75 11.43
CA ARG A 67 -6.92 3.07 10.18
C ARG A 67 -8.43 3.09 9.96
N ALA A 68 -9.22 2.83 11.00
CA ALA A 68 -10.69 2.79 10.90
C ALA A 68 -11.27 4.13 10.41
N ILE A 69 -10.82 5.24 10.99
CA ILE A 69 -11.26 6.59 10.60
C ILE A 69 -10.86 6.87 9.15
N ARG A 70 -9.61 6.57 8.78
CA ARG A 70 -9.12 6.75 7.42
C ARG A 70 -9.93 5.93 6.41
N ASP A 71 -10.28 4.69 6.73
CA ASP A 71 -11.01 3.80 5.84
C ASP A 71 -12.48 4.25 5.67
N LEU A 72 -13.10 4.78 6.75
CA LEU A 72 -14.40 5.46 6.67
C LEU A 72 -14.35 6.68 5.74
N LEU A 73 -13.31 7.52 5.86
CA LEU A 73 -13.12 8.68 5.00
C LEU A 73 -12.91 8.29 3.53
N ARG A 74 -12.15 7.24 3.26
CA ARG A 74 -12.01 6.69 1.89
C ARG A 74 -13.33 6.21 1.34
N ARG A 75 -14.13 5.49 2.14
CA ARG A 75 -15.45 5.02 1.72
C ARG A 75 -16.38 6.20 1.42
N ARG A 76 -16.39 7.22 2.28
CA ARG A 76 -17.14 8.46 2.04
C ARG A 76 -16.73 9.11 0.72
N LEU A 77 -15.42 9.28 0.47
CA LEU A 77 -14.91 9.87 -0.76
C LEU A 77 -15.35 9.08 -2.01
N SER A 78 -15.30 7.75 -1.94
CA SER A 78 -15.78 6.87 -3.02
C SER A 78 -17.26 7.08 -3.31
N LEU A 79 -18.10 7.14 -2.26
CA LEU A 79 -19.54 7.39 -2.41
C LEU A 79 -19.84 8.77 -3.00
N VAL A 80 -19.14 9.81 -2.53
CA VAL A 80 -19.29 11.18 -3.07
C VAL A 80 -18.93 11.22 -4.54
N ARG A 81 -17.82 10.60 -4.93
CA ARG A 81 -17.41 10.50 -6.35
C ARG A 81 -18.46 9.77 -7.18
N ALA A 82 -18.97 8.64 -6.71
CA ALA A 82 -20.00 7.88 -7.40
C ALA A 82 -21.27 8.71 -7.60
N ALA A 83 -21.73 9.41 -6.56
CA ALA A 83 -22.89 10.29 -6.64
C ALA A 83 -22.69 11.43 -7.65
N SER A 84 -21.53 12.10 -7.64
CA SER A 84 -21.20 13.14 -8.63
C SER A 84 -21.18 12.60 -10.05
N THR A 85 -20.55 11.45 -10.29
CA THR A 85 -20.50 10.81 -11.62
C THR A 85 -21.88 10.45 -12.12
N GLN A 86 -22.74 9.87 -11.27
CA GLN A 86 -24.12 9.54 -11.63
C GLN A 86 -24.93 10.78 -12.01
N LEU A 87 -24.80 11.87 -11.25
CA LEU A 87 -25.49 13.12 -11.53
C LEU A 87 -25.06 13.72 -12.87
N ILE A 88 -23.76 13.72 -13.17
CA ILE A 88 -23.23 14.18 -14.46
C ILE A 88 -23.77 13.30 -15.59
N SER A 89 -23.77 11.98 -15.42
CA SER A 89 -24.28 11.03 -16.42
C SER A 89 -25.74 11.27 -16.76
N VAL A 90 -26.59 11.49 -15.75
CA VAL A 90 -28.02 11.79 -15.97
C VAL A 90 -28.19 13.11 -16.71
N LYS A 91 -27.42 14.15 -16.35
CA LYS A 91 -27.47 15.44 -17.05
C LYS A 91 -27.03 15.38 -18.51
N SER A 92 -26.10 14.48 -18.85
CA SER A 92 -25.66 14.31 -20.25
C SER A 92 -26.63 13.52 -21.14
N GLN A 93 -27.65 12.89 -20.55
CA GLN A 93 -28.67 12.10 -21.27
C GLN A 93 -29.96 12.88 -21.54
N ILE A 94 -30.07 14.10 -21.02
CA ILE A 94 -31.15 15.07 -21.28
C ILE A 94 -30.63 16.08 -22.29
#